data_AF-A0A0E3SC58-F1
#
_entry.id   AF-A0A0E3SC58-F1
#
_cell.length_a   1.000
_cell.length_b   1.000
_cell.length_c   1.000
_cell.angle_alpha   90.00
_cell.angle_beta   90.00
_cell.angle_gamma   90.00
#
_symmetry.space_group_name_H-M   'P 1'
#
loop_
_entity.id
_entity.type
_entity.pdbx_description
1 polymer ?
#
loop_
_entity_poly.entity_id
_entity_poly.type
_entity_poly.pdbx_seq_one_letter_code
_entity_poly.pdbx_strand_id
1 'polypeptide(L)'
;MSTTQAKKPLCLNYGTDREKIIGFLNNHVIGKKLVTDEVVYQLEEGKLEGVYSDEMFFSNLVLSEHGLRFDMTTVTLEKIYFLDPDKKRGTVKKDFNGLSVFRYELAERRSTSRITGIMRLVSSTVREHTMEGIAYGVCDLQLENSQLSWKEQQLLYRDMPADNDNYRPVAFDAKIRFYLENEKLRFEYIPTYYDFDPDKLTRTLSKDQYPAFVTKER
;
A
#
# COMPACT_ATOMS: atom_id res chain seq x y z
N MET A 1 -39.79 -24.47 -45.35
CA MET A 1 -39.93 -23.50 -44.25
C MET A 1 -38.53 -23.20 -43.74
N SER A 2 -38.02 -22.05 -44.16
CA SER A 2 -36.83 -21.42 -43.59
C SER A 2 -37.21 -20.79 -42.25
N THR A 3 -36.20 -20.65 -41.37
CA THR A 3 -36.01 -19.73 -40.23
C THR A 3 -35.76 -20.48 -38.92
N THR A 4 -34.73 -20.24 -38.12
CA THR A 4 -33.49 -19.45 -38.24
C THR A 4 -32.62 -19.99 -37.10
N GLN A 5 -31.42 -20.49 -37.37
CA GLN A 5 -30.44 -20.70 -36.31
C GLN A 5 -30.12 -19.33 -35.70
N ALA A 6 -30.48 -19.16 -34.43
CA ALA A 6 -30.12 -17.98 -33.69
C ALA A 6 -28.60 -17.85 -33.66
N LYS A 7 -28.09 -16.79 -34.28
CA LYS A 7 -26.72 -16.32 -34.15
C LYS A 7 -26.36 -16.22 -32.67
N LYS A 8 -25.30 -16.90 -32.23
CA LYS A 8 -24.50 -16.45 -31.09
C LYS A 8 -23.51 -15.40 -31.58
N PRO A 9 -23.66 -14.14 -31.17
CA PRO A 9 -22.50 -13.28 -30.98
C PRO A 9 -22.59 -12.79 -29.52
N LEU A 10 -21.58 -12.99 -28.68
CA LEU A 10 -20.30 -12.30 -28.70
C LEU A 10 -19.30 -13.23 -28.00
N CYS A 11 -18.34 -13.78 -28.73
CA CYS A 11 -17.03 -13.99 -28.12
C CYS A 11 -16.41 -12.60 -28.00
N LEU A 12 -16.71 -11.88 -26.91
CA LEU A 12 -15.76 -10.89 -26.42
C LEU A 12 -14.62 -11.71 -25.83
N ASN A 13 -13.45 -11.62 -26.43
CA ASN A 13 -12.20 -12.05 -25.81
C ASN A 13 -12.06 -11.27 -24.50
N TYR A 14 -12.55 -11.84 -23.41
CA TYR A 14 -12.15 -11.40 -22.09
C TYR A 14 -10.73 -11.89 -21.92
N GLY A 15 -9.78 -10.97 -22.05
CA GLY A 15 -8.41 -11.22 -21.66
C GLY A 15 -8.35 -11.87 -20.28
N THR A 16 -7.29 -12.65 -20.05
CA THR A 16 -6.99 -13.25 -18.75
C THR A 16 -7.14 -12.21 -17.62
N ASP A 17 -7.42 -12.61 -16.37
CA ASP A 17 -7.54 -11.65 -15.26
C ASP A 17 -6.29 -10.75 -15.15
N ARG A 18 -5.13 -11.27 -15.55
CA ARG A 18 -3.88 -10.52 -15.76
C ARG A 18 -4.01 -9.38 -16.79
N GLU A 19 -4.54 -9.64 -17.98
CA GLU A 19 -4.72 -8.60 -19.00
C GLU A 19 -5.66 -7.49 -18.55
N LYS A 20 -6.74 -7.82 -17.85
CA LYS A 20 -7.67 -6.81 -17.30
C LYS A 20 -6.98 -5.94 -16.26
N ILE A 21 -6.18 -6.56 -15.37
CA ILE A 21 -5.38 -5.83 -14.37
C ILE A 21 -4.36 -4.92 -15.05
N ILE A 22 -3.64 -5.41 -16.05
CA ILE A 22 -2.68 -4.61 -16.83
C ILE A 22 -3.39 -3.43 -17.52
N GLY A 23 -4.57 -3.67 -18.10
CA GLY A 23 -5.40 -2.62 -18.69
C GLY A 23 -5.81 -1.56 -17.67
N PHE A 24 -6.27 -1.99 -16.49
CA PHE A 24 -6.63 -1.08 -15.40
C PHE A 24 -5.43 -0.23 -14.96
N LEU A 25 -4.26 -0.85 -14.74
CA LEU A 25 -3.05 -0.14 -14.35
C LEU A 25 -2.64 0.90 -15.39
N ASN A 26 -2.58 0.53 -16.67
CA ASN A 26 -2.21 1.44 -17.75
C ASN A 26 -3.19 2.61 -17.90
N ASN A 27 -4.49 2.34 -17.86
CA ASN A 27 -5.51 3.33 -18.18
C ASN A 27 -5.80 4.27 -17.01
N HIS A 28 -5.61 3.80 -15.77
CA HIS A 28 -6.11 4.51 -14.59
C HIS A 28 -5.05 4.79 -13.52
N VAL A 29 -3.90 4.09 -13.50
CA VAL A 29 -2.95 4.17 -12.38
C VAL A 29 -1.61 4.79 -12.80
N ILE A 30 -0.99 4.26 -13.86
CA ILE A 30 0.34 4.67 -14.27
C ILE A 30 0.34 6.13 -14.76
N GLY A 31 1.28 6.92 -14.25
CA GLY A 31 1.43 8.33 -14.60
C GLY A 31 0.47 9.27 -13.87
N LYS A 32 -0.44 8.75 -13.03
CA LYS A 32 -1.30 9.57 -12.17
C LYS A 32 -0.55 10.04 -10.93
N LYS A 33 -0.79 11.29 -10.56
CA LYS A 33 -0.34 11.88 -9.29
C LYS A 33 -1.52 11.93 -8.33
N LEU A 34 -1.35 11.40 -7.13
CA LEU A 34 -2.36 11.41 -6.08
C LEU A 34 -1.79 12.13 -4.85
N VAL A 35 -2.68 12.70 -4.03
CA VAL A 35 -2.33 13.41 -2.79
C VAL A 35 -3.22 12.93 -1.65
N THR A 36 -2.64 12.73 -0.47
CA THR A 36 -3.37 12.48 0.78
C THR A 36 -3.51 13.80 1.52
N ASP A 37 -4.76 14.16 1.84
CA ASP A 37 -5.02 15.28 2.76
C ASP A 37 -4.43 14.96 4.14
N GLU A 38 -4.14 15.97 4.96
CA GLU A 38 -3.55 15.73 6.28
C GLU A 38 -4.41 14.78 7.13
N VAL A 39 -3.79 13.70 7.62
CA VAL A 39 -4.38 12.70 8.51
C VAL A 39 -3.70 12.80 9.87
N VAL A 40 -4.50 12.90 10.92
CA VAL A 40 -4.04 12.88 12.31
C VAL A 40 -4.42 11.54 12.95
N TYR A 41 -3.48 10.91 13.65
CA TYR A 41 -3.70 9.64 14.34
C TYR A 41 -2.93 9.58 15.67
N GLN A 42 -3.32 8.67 16.56
CA GLN A 42 -2.71 8.52 17.88
C GLN A 42 -1.96 7.19 18.00
N LEU A 43 -0.85 7.20 18.74
CA LEU A 43 -0.06 6.00 19.06
C LEU A 43 0.20 5.92 20.57
N GLU A 44 0.69 4.76 21.01
CA GLU A 44 1.11 4.52 22.40
C GLU A 44 -0.02 4.83 23.40
N GLU A 45 -1.21 4.31 23.12
CA GLU A 45 -2.41 4.55 23.95
C GLU A 45 -2.73 6.05 24.12
N GLY A 46 -2.44 6.85 23.09
CA GLY A 46 -2.74 8.28 23.04
C GLY A 46 -1.69 9.18 23.70
N LYS A 47 -0.47 8.69 23.90
CA LYS A 47 0.68 9.48 24.36
C LYS A 47 1.42 10.18 23.23
N LEU A 48 1.29 9.69 22.00
CA LEU A 48 1.88 10.27 20.81
C LEU A 48 0.79 10.64 19.79
N GLU A 49 1.03 11.68 19.01
CA GLU A 49 0.18 12.08 17.88
C GLU A 49 1.00 12.16 16.60
N GLY A 50 0.57 11.43 15.57
CA GLY A 50 1.11 11.49 14.22
C GLY A 50 0.29 12.43 13.34
N VAL A 51 0.99 13.23 12.55
CA VAL A 51 0.42 14.08 11.48
C VAL A 51 1.05 13.64 10.18
N TYR A 52 0.25 13.12 9.25
CA TYR A 52 0.70 12.50 8.02
C TYR A 52 0.06 13.14 6.80
N SER A 53 0.85 13.38 5.76
CA SER A 53 0.37 13.62 4.40
C SER A 53 1.37 13.06 3.41
N ASP A 54 0.93 12.79 2.19
CA ASP A 54 1.83 12.38 1.13
C ASP A 54 1.38 12.85 -0.25
N GLU A 55 2.33 12.82 -1.17
CA GLU A 55 2.06 12.69 -2.59
C GLU A 55 2.53 11.31 -3.05
N MET A 56 1.79 10.69 -3.97
CA MET A 56 2.22 9.43 -4.56
C MET A 56 1.98 9.39 -6.06
N PHE A 57 2.78 8.60 -6.75
CA PHE A 57 2.56 8.27 -8.15
C PHE A 57 3.11 6.89 -8.48
N PHE A 58 2.52 6.27 -9.50
CA PHE A 58 2.86 4.95 -9.98
C PHE A 58 3.47 5.02 -11.37
N SER A 59 4.56 4.30 -11.60
CA SER A 59 5.36 4.44 -12.83
C SER A 59 6.05 3.14 -13.22
N ASN A 60 6.80 3.18 -14.33
CA ASN A 60 7.69 2.09 -14.76
C ASN A 60 7.00 0.72 -14.89
N LEU A 61 5.76 0.70 -15.40
CA LEU A 61 5.09 -0.56 -15.71
C LEU A 61 5.86 -1.30 -16.81
N VAL A 62 6.43 -2.45 -16.45
CA VAL A 62 7.14 -3.34 -17.36
C VAL A 62 6.51 -4.72 -17.30
N LEU A 63 6.21 -5.28 -18.46
CA LEU A 63 5.60 -6.60 -18.61
C LEU A 63 6.68 -7.64 -18.96
N SER A 64 6.49 -8.85 -18.47
CA SER A 64 7.21 -10.04 -18.94
C SER A 64 6.23 -11.07 -19.46
N GLU A 65 6.71 -12.23 -19.91
CA GLU A 65 5.84 -13.32 -20.37
C GLU A 65 4.81 -13.74 -19.31
N HIS A 66 5.23 -13.79 -18.04
CA HIS A 66 4.41 -14.32 -16.94
C HIS A 66 4.16 -13.30 -15.82
N GLY A 67 4.59 -12.05 -15.97
CA GLY A 67 4.55 -11.11 -14.86
C GLY A 67 4.44 -9.66 -15.29
N LEU A 68 4.44 -8.81 -14.27
CA LEU A 68 4.45 -7.38 -14.37
C LEU A 68 5.22 -6.80 -13.19
N ARG A 69 5.88 -5.67 -13.39
CA ARG A 69 6.45 -4.85 -12.33
C ARG A 69 6.09 -3.40 -12.54
N PHE A 70 5.95 -2.65 -11.46
CA PHE A 70 5.78 -1.20 -11.49
C PHE A 70 6.31 -0.62 -10.19
N ASP A 71 6.63 0.67 -10.22
CA ASP A 71 7.18 1.40 -9.09
C ASP A 71 6.11 2.31 -8.48
N MET A 72 6.02 2.33 -7.16
CA MET A 72 5.29 3.33 -6.39
C MET A 72 6.30 4.29 -5.78
N THR A 73 6.17 5.58 -6.06
CA THR A 73 6.97 6.61 -5.42
C THR A 73 6.09 7.41 -4.47
N THR A 74 6.56 7.60 -3.25
CA THR A 74 5.90 8.45 -2.24
C THR A 74 6.81 9.61 -1.87
N VAL A 75 6.22 10.79 -1.71
CA VAL A 75 6.83 11.94 -1.03
C VAL A 75 6.05 12.11 0.26
N THR A 76 6.62 11.63 1.35
CA THR A 76 5.94 11.56 2.65
C THR A 76 6.36 12.74 3.51
N LEU A 77 5.36 13.33 4.18
CA LEU A 77 5.53 14.30 5.25
C LEU A 77 4.82 13.76 6.48
N GLU A 78 5.59 13.25 7.43
CA GLU A 78 5.07 12.72 8.68
C GLU A 78 5.83 13.29 9.88
N LYS A 79 5.08 13.78 10.87
CA LYS A 79 5.63 14.18 12.16
C LYS A 79 4.91 13.47 13.28
N ILE A 80 5.67 12.94 14.24
CA ILE A 80 5.12 12.35 15.47
C ILE A 80 5.54 13.24 16.63
N TYR A 81 4.57 13.65 17.44
CA TYR A 81 4.74 14.52 18.60
C TYR A 81 4.45 13.75 19.89
N PHE A 82 5.16 14.08 20.97
CA PHE A 82 4.67 13.78 22.30
C PHE A 82 3.45 14.64 22.62
N LEU A 83 2.46 14.05 23.29
CA LEU A 83 1.35 14.78 23.87
C LEU A 83 1.61 15.03 25.35
N ASP A 84 1.37 16.27 25.79
CA ASP A 84 1.39 16.62 27.22
C ASP A 84 0.12 16.12 27.95
N PRO A 85 0.02 16.26 29.29
CA PRO A 85 -1.18 15.88 30.03
C PRO A 85 -2.47 16.57 29.57
N ASP A 86 -2.38 17.74 28.92
CA ASP A 86 -3.50 18.50 28.35
C ASP A 86 -3.81 18.11 26.89
N LYS A 87 -3.16 17.06 26.35
CA LYS A 87 -3.26 16.60 24.95
C LYS A 87 -2.78 17.64 23.92
N LYS A 88 -1.86 18.53 24.29
CA LYS A 88 -1.22 19.46 23.35
C LYS A 88 0.08 18.87 22.82
N ARG A 89 0.39 19.17 21.55
CA ARG A 89 1.64 18.77 20.90
C ARG A 89 2.83 19.43 21.60
N GLY A 90 3.74 18.59 22.11
CA GLY A 90 5.02 18.99 22.67
C GLY A 90 6.15 18.85 21.65
N THR A 91 7.24 18.20 22.07
CA THR A 91 8.43 17.98 21.24
C THR A 91 8.16 16.98 20.11
N VAL A 92 8.85 17.18 18.98
CA VAL A 92 8.83 16.25 17.85
C VAL A 92 9.70 15.04 18.20
N LYS A 93 9.08 13.85 18.20
CA LYS A 93 9.75 12.56 18.39
C LYS A 93 10.28 11.99 17.08
N LYS A 94 9.55 12.20 15.98
CA LYS A 94 9.92 11.73 14.64
C LYS A 94 9.59 12.81 13.61
N ASP A 95 10.54 13.12 12.74
CA ASP A 95 10.34 14.00 11.59
C ASP A 95 10.70 13.25 10.31
N PHE A 96 9.72 12.54 9.77
CA PHE A 96 9.86 11.68 8.61
C PHE A 96 9.43 12.45 7.36
N ASN A 97 10.39 13.18 6.78
CA ASN A 97 10.22 13.82 5.48
C ASN A 97 11.16 13.19 4.48
N GLY A 98 10.63 12.71 3.36
CA GLY A 98 11.47 12.21 2.30
C GLY A 98 10.72 11.50 1.19
N LEU A 99 11.50 11.09 0.20
CA LEU A 99 11.03 10.34 -0.94
C LEU A 99 11.37 8.87 -0.74
N SER A 100 10.42 7.99 -1.00
CA SER A 100 10.64 6.54 -1.04
C SER A 100 10.15 5.97 -2.36
N VAL A 101 10.92 5.03 -2.92
CA VAL A 101 10.54 4.25 -4.10
C VAL A 101 10.37 2.80 -3.69
N PHE A 102 9.18 2.27 -3.92
CA PHE A 102 8.84 0.87 -3.74
C PHE A 102 8.62 0.22 -5.10
N ARG A 103 8.98 -1.06 -5.23
CA ARG A 103 8.75 -1.82 -6.46
C ARG A 103 7.87 -3.02 -6.18
N TYR A 104 6.79 -3.12 -6.94
CA TYR A 104 5.98 -4.33 -7.07
C TYR A 104 6.59 -5.23 -8.13
N GLU A 105 6.83 -6.51 -7.78
CA GLU A 105 7.32 -7.54 -8.69
C GLU A 105 6.34 -8.72 -8.62
N LEU A 106 5.45 -8.82 -9.60
CA LEU A 106 4.29 -9.71 -9.60
C LEU A 106 4.37 -10.72 -10.74
N ALA A 107 3.91 -11.95 -10.49
CA ALA A 107 3.86 -12.98 -11.51
C ALA A 107 2.64 -13.89 -11.34
N GLU A 108 2.10 -14.33 -12.47
CA GLU A 108 1.08 -15.37 -12.54
C GLU A 108 1.69 -16.72 -12.20
N ARG A 109 1.01 -17.49 -11.35
CA ARG A 109 1.48 -18.81 -10.89
C ARG A 109 0.92 -19.90 -11.78
N ARG A 110 1.80 -20.71 -12.37
CA ARG A 110 1.38 -21.86 -13.21
C ARG A 110 0.51 -22.89 -12.47
N SER A 111 0.65 -23.00 -11.15
CA SER A 111 -0.10 -23.97 -10.34
C SER A 111 -1.53 -23.53 -10.00
N THR A 112 -1.82 -22.23 -9.99
CA THR A 112 -3.11 -21.70 -9.49
C THR A 112 -3.72 -20.62 -10.37
N SER A 113 -2.99 -20.16 -11.40
CA SER A 113 -3.30 -18.97 -12.22
C SER A 113 -3.49 -17.67 -11.43
N ARG A 114 -3.16 -17.67 -10.13
CA ARG A 114 -3.22 -16.45 -9.31
C ARG A 114 -1.99 -15.60 -9.57
N ILE A 115 -2.15 -14.28 -9.43
CA ILE A 115 -1.02 -13.35 -9.42
C ILE A 115 -0.57 -13.15 -7.98
N THR A 116 0.69 -13.44 -7.70
CA THR A 116 1.33 -13.14 -6.41
C THR A 116 2.72 -12.57 -6.64
N GLY A 117 3.33 -12.01 -5.61
CA GLY A 117 4.66 -11.45 -5.76
C GLY A 117 5.17 -10.79 -4.48
N ILE A 118 6.02 -9.79 -4.67
CA ILE A 118 6.56 -8.99 -3.58
C ILE A 118 6.40 -7.51 -3.89
N MET A 119 6.34 -6.71 -2.83
CA MET A 119 6.64 -5.29 -2.87
C MET A 119 7.86 -5.06 -1.97
N ARG A 120 8.83 -4.24 -2.40
CA ARG A 120 10.01 -3.94 -1.59
C ARG A 120 10.43 -2.49 -1.73
N LEU A 121 11.08 -1.96 -0.69
CA LEU A 121 11.78 -0.69 -0.78
C LEU A 121 12.97 -0.83 -1.75
N VAL A 122 13.10 0.13 -2.67
CA VAL A 122 14.19 0.24 -3.64
C VAL A 122 15.18 1.31 -3.20
N SER A 123 14.67 2.46 -2.78
CA SER A 123 15.48 3.60 -2.34
C SER A 123 14.64 4.52 -1.47
N SER A 124 15.30 5.21 -0.54
CA SER A 124 14.70 6.26 0.28
C SER A 124 15.69 7.37 0.56
N THR A 125 15.20 8.60 0.68
CA THR A 125 15.99 9.77 1.11
C THR A 125 15.71 10.15 2.55
N VAL A 126 14.87 9.40 3.26
CA VAL A 126 14.48 9.73 4.64
C VAL A 126 15.68 9.55 5.57
N ARG A 127 15.87 10.53 6.46
CA ARG A 127 16.92 10.49 7.49
C ARG A 127 16.46 9.64 8.67
N GLU A 128 17.40 9.01 9.38
CA GLU A 128 17.11 8.17 10.56
C GLU A 128 16.05 7.10 10.24
N HIS A 129 16.28 6.42 9.12
CA HIS A 129 15.28 5.62 8.44
C HIS A 129 14.88 4.38 9.26
N THR A 130 13.66 4.36 9.79
CA THR A 130 13.17 3.21 10.57
C THR A 130 12.54 2.10 9.71
N MET A 131 12.49 2.29 8.39
CA MET A 131 11.80 1.40 7.44
C MET A 131 12.73 0.81 6.35
N GLU A 132 14.05 0.80 6.57
CA GLU A 132 15.00 0.34 5.54
C GLU A 132 14.94 -1.18 5.42
N GLY A 133 15.18 -1.72 4.21
CA GLY A 133 15.16 -3.18 3.99
C GLY A 133 13.77 -3.84 4.07
N ILE A 134 12.68 -3.07 4.00
CA ILE A 134 11.33 -3.64 4.08
C ILE A 134 10.91 -4.36 2.78
N ALA A 135 10.21 -5.48 2.97
CA ALA A 135 9.57 -6.23 1.91
C ALA A 135 8.24 -6.81 2.40
N TYR A 136 7.28 -6.89 1.47
CA TYR A 136 5.94 -7.40 1.67
C TYR A 136 5.69 -8.55 0.69
N GLY A 137 5.11 -9.63 1.18
CA GLY A 137 4.44 -10.60 0.33
C GLY A 137 3.15 -10.00 -0.22
N VAL A 138 2.90 -10.15 -1.53
CA VAL A 138 1.70 -9.65 -2.21
C VAL A 138 0.87 -10.84 -2.70
N CYS A 139 -0.40 -10.88 -2.30
CA CYS A 139 -1.33 -11.95 -2.65
C CYS A 139 -2.76 -11.44 -2.86
N ASP A 140 -3.64 -12.35 -3.30
CA ASP A 140 -5.06 -12.09 -3.53
C ASP A 140 -5.33 -10.87 -4.44
N LEU A 141 -4.51 -10.69 -5.49
CA LEU A 141 -4.71 -9.62 -6.48
C LEU A 141 -5.95 -9.92 -7.34
N GLN A 142 -6.93 -9.02 -7.30
CA GLN A 142 -8.24 -9.19 -7.92
C GLN A 142 -8.74 -7.87 -8.51
N LEU A 143 -9.40 -7.95 -9.66
CA LEU A 143 -10.13 -6.83 -10.27
C LEU A 143 -11.62 -7.19 -10.35
N GLU A 144 -12.41 -6.59 -9.46
CA GLU A 144 -13.85 -6.84 -9.33
C GLU A 144 -14.60 -5.51 -9.26
N ASN A 145 -15.72 -5.37 -9.99
CA ASN A 145 -16.53 -4.15 -9.99
C ASN A 145 -15.72 -2.86 -10.23
N SER A 146 -14.76 -2.91 -11.15
CA SER A 146 -13.83 -1.79 -11.45
C SER A 146 -12.94 -1.34 -10.28
N GLN A 147 -12.75 -2.21 -9.28
CA GLN A 147 -11.81 -2.02 -8.18
C GLN A 147 -10.70 -3.07 -8.26
N LEU A 148 -9.45 -2.62 -8.36
CA LEU A 148 -8.27 -3.48 -8.23
C LEU A 148 -7.86 -3.54 -6.77
N SER A 149 -7.71 -4.72 -6.19
CA SER A 149 -7.31 -4.87 -4.79
C SER A 149 -6.37 -6.05 -4.57
N TRP A 150 -5.57 -5.98 -3.49
CA TRP A 150 -4.69 -7.06 -3.05
C TRP A 150 -4.42 -6.94 -1.55
N LYS A 151 -3.71 -7.94 -1.02
CA LYS A 151 -3.19 -7.93 0.34
C LYS A 151 -1.68 -7.88 0.33
N GLU A 152 -1.13 -7.17 1.31
CA GLU A 152 0.28 -7.07 1.59
C GLU A 152 0.56 -7.61 2.99
N GLN A 153 1.63 -8.39 3.11
CA GLN A 153 2.07 -8.93 4.40
C GLN A 153 3.55 -8.63 4.59
N GLN A 154 3.90 -7.77 5.56
CA GLN A 154 5.30 -7.47 5.82
C GLN A 154 6.00 -8.74 6.29
N LEU A 155 7.11 -9.08 5.63
CA LEU A 155 7.82 -10.34 5.87
C LEU A 155 8.59 -10.33 7.20
N LEU A 156 9.04 -9.15 7.64
CA LEU A 156 9.81 -8.92 8.87
C LEU A 156 9.22 -7.71 9.61
N TYR A 157 10.03 -7.04 10.43
CA TYR A 157 9.65 -5.87 11.20
C TYR A 157 10.36 -4.61 10.70
N ARG A 158 9.93 -3.47 11.23
CA ARG A 158 10.53 -2.15 11.11
C ARG A 158 10.46 -1.47 12.46
N ASP A 159 11.23 -0.41 12.67
CA ASP A 159 11.23 0.30 13.94
C ASP A 159 10.14 1.38 13.97
N MET A 160 9.47 1.51 15.11
CA MET A 160 8.51 2.58 15.39
C MET A 160 8.89 3.28 16.69
N PRO A 161 8.74 4.63 16.78
CA PRO A 161 8.93 5.31 18.05
C PRO A 161 8.00 4.76 19.13
N ALA A 162 8.54 4.60 20.34
CA ALA A 162 7.78 4.26 21.53
C ALA A 162 7.56 5.50 22.42
N ASP A 163 6.78 5.33 23.50
CA ASP A 163 6.52 6.38 24.48
C ASP A 163 7.74 6.70 25.38
N ASN A 164 8.69 5.77 25.46
CA ASN A 164 10.01 6.00 25.99
C ASN A 164 10.92 6.51 24.86
N ASP A 165 12.09 7.06 25.18
CA ASP A 165 12.95 7.64 24.14
C ASP A 165 13.53 6.60 23.14
N ASN A 166 13.08 5.35 23.15
CA ASN A 166 13.52 4.26 22.29
C ASN A 166 12.57 3.99 21.10
N TYR A 167 12.86 2.87 20.44
CA TYR A 167 12.09 2.29 19.35
C TYR A 167 11.57 0.91 19.75
N ARG A 168 10.50 0.47 19.09
CA ARG A 168 9.99 -0.89 19.20
C ARG A 168 9.80 -1.54 17.81
N PRO A 169 10.05 -2.85 17.71
CA PRO A 169 9.87 -3.60 16.47
C PRO A 169 8.40 -3.85 16.18
N VAL A 170 7.97 -3.52 14.96
CA VAL A 170 6.57 -3.61 14.53
C VAL A 170 6.45 -4.11 13.11
N ALA A 171 5.29 -4.66 12.75
CA ALA A 171 5.00 -5.10 11.39
C ALA A 171 3.63 -4.63 10.93
N PHE A 172 3.47 -4.48 9.62
CA PHE A 172 2.23 -4.05 9.00
C PHE A 172 1.76 -5.10 7.99
N ASP A 173 0.51 -5.52 8.08
CA ASP A 173 -0.19 -6.04 6.91
C ASP A 173 -1.07 -4.93 6.35
N ALA A 174 -1.51 -5.06 5.11
CA ALA A 174 -2.45 -4.12 4.53
C ALA A 174 -3.39 -4.77 3.53
N LYS A 175 -4.60 -4.21 3.43
CA LYS A 175 -5.44 -4.37 2.24
C LYS A 175 -5.30 -3.10 1.41
N ILE A 176 -4.96 -3.28 0.14
CA ILE A 176 -4.81 -2.19 -0.82
C ILE A 176 -5.97 -2.18 -1.80
N ARG A 177 -6.42 -0.99 -2.20
CA ARG A 177 -7.43 -0.82 -3.25
C ARG A 177 -7.08 0.35 -4.16
N PHE A 178 -7.28 0.13 -5.45
CA PHE A 178 -7.50 1.18 -6.43
C PHE A 178 -8.94 1.15 -6.89
N TYR A 179 -9.57 2.31 -6.95
CA TYR A 179 -10.90 2.48 -7.53
C TYR A 179 -11.05 3.88 -8.11
N LEU A 180 -12.07 4.08 -8.93
CA LEU A 180 -12.42 5.37 -9.49
C LEU A 180 -13.60 5.96 -8.71
N GLU A 181 -13.49 7.23 -8.36
CA GLU A 181 -14.56 8.03 -7.79
C GLU A 181 -14.68 9.30 -8.63
N ASN A 182 -15.83 9.50 -9.27
CA ASN A 182 -16.03 10.61 -10.22
C ASN A 182 -14.93 10.66 -11.30
N GLU A 183 -14.60 9.51 -11.89
CA GLU A 183 -13.56 9.32 -12.90
C GLU A 183 -12.11 9.61 -12.44
N LYS A 184 -11.91 9.93 -11.15
CA LYS A 184 -10.60 10.17 -10.56
C LYS A 184 -10.15 8.98 -9.74
N LEU A 185 -8.86 8.66 -9.84
CA LEU A 185 -8.26 7.56 -9.10
C LEU A 185 -8.26 7.83 -7.59
N ARG A 186 -8.51 6.76 -6.85
CA ARG A 186 -8.32 6.65 -5.40
C ARG A 186 -7.39 5.47 -5.14
N PHE A 187 -6.43 5.68 -4.26
CA PHE A 187 -5.63 4.63 -3.63
C PHE A 187 -5.99 4.59 -2.15
N GLU A 188 -6.33 3.41 -1.66
CA GLU A 188 -6.65 3.19 -0.25
C GLU A 188 -5.71 2.14 0.32
N TYR A 189 -4.96 2.53 1.36
CA TYR A 189 -4.12 1.65 2.17
C TYR A 189 -4.79 1.45 3.52
N ILE A 190 -5.22 0.21 3.80
CA ILE A 190 -5.91 -0.16 5.04
C ILE A 190 -4.96 -1.03 5.88
N PRO A 191 -4.25 -0.46 6.85
CA PRO A 191 -3.27 -1.20 7.65
C PRO A 191 -3.91 -2.10 8.70
N THR A 192 -3.25 -3.22 8.96
CA THR A 192 -3.34 -3.97 10.21
C THR A 192 -1.98 -3.91 10.89
N TYR A 193 -1.95 -3.40 12.12
CA TYR A 193 -0.72 -3.11 12.85
C TYR A 193 -0.39 -4.18 13.89
N TYR A 194 0.88 -4.58 13.96
CA TYR A 194 1.34 -5.64 14.84
C TYR A 194 2.56 -5.23 15.65
N ASP A 195 2.58 -5.66 16.91
CA ASP A 195 3.79 -5.70 17.72
C ASP A 195 4.59 -6.95 17.31
N PHE A 196 5.92 -6.81 17.16
CA PHE A 196 6.78 -7.90 16.70
C PHE A 196 7.75 -8.34 17.81
N ASP A 197 7.99 -9.65 17.95
CA ASP A 197 8.98 -10.25 18.84
C ASP A 197 10.18 -10.70 17.99
N PRO A 198 11.32 -9.98 18.00
CA PRO A 198 12.47 -10.29 17.17
C PRO A 198 13.15 -11.61 17.54
N ASP A 199 13.09 -12.03 18.80
CA ASP A 199 13.75 -13.25 19.27
C ASP A 199 12.98 -14.50 18.82
N LYS A 200 11.64 -14.40 18.76
CA LYS A 200 10.77 -15.49 18.31
C LYS A 200 10.38 -15.41 16.84
N LEU A 201 10.61 -14.27 16.19
CA LEU A 201 10.12 -13.95 14.85
C LEU A 201 8.60 -14.13 14.73
N THR A 202 7.88 -13.71 15.77
CA THR A 202 6.41 -13.77 15.84
C THR A 202 5.82 -12.39 15.98
N ARG A 203 4.55 -12.24 15.60
CA ARG A 203 3.84 -10.95 15.69
C ARG A 203 2.47 -11.12 16.32
N THR A 204 2.05 -10.14 17.10
CA THR A 204 0.75 -10.08 17.78
C THR A 204 0.03 -8.80 17.37
N LEU A 205 -1.30 -8.87 17.25
CA LEU A 205 -2.09 -7.69 16.88
C LEU A 205 -1.85 -6.59 17.92
N SER A 206 -1.48 -5.40 17.44
CA SER A 206 -1.22 -4.27 18.32
C SER A 206 -2.52 -3.70 18.87
N LYS A 207 -2.43 -3.03 20.03
CA LYS A 207 -3.55 -2.26 20.58
C LYS A 207 -3.77 -0.95 19.82
N ASP A 208 -2.69 -0.37 19.28
CA ASP A 208 -2.77 0.85 18.49
C ASP A 208 -3.45 0.56 17.16
N GLN A 209 -4.25 1.51 16.69
CA GLN A 209 -4.96 1.41 15.42
C GLN A 209 -4.56 2.57 14.52
N TYR A 210 -4.20 2.21 13.29
CA TYR A 210 -3.96 3.18 12.24
C TYR A 210 -5.24 3.38 11.42
N PRO A 211 -5.54 4.62 10.99
CA PRO A 211 -6.63 4.85 10.06
C PRO A 211 -6.30 4.25 8.68
N ALA A 212 -7.33 4.13 7.85
CA ALA A 212 -7.09 3.97 6.42
C ALA A 212 -6.51 5.26 5.84
N PHE A 213 -5.48 5.13 5.01
CA PHE A 213 -4.90 6.25 4.28
C PHE A 213 -5.48 6.26 2.87
N VAL A 214 -6.13 7.36 2.52
CA VAL A 214 -6.80 7.52 1.21
C VAL A 214 -6.11 8.64 0.44
N THR A 215 -5.43 8.25 -0.63
CA THR A 215 -4.72 9.15 -1.53
C THR A 215 -5.56 9.34 -2.80
N LYS A 216 -5.70 10.60 -3.25
CA LYS A 216 -6.70 11.00 -4.26
C LYS A 216 -6.04 11.68 -5.45
N GLU A 217 -6.39 11.28 -6.66
CA GLU A 217 -6.12 12.09 -7.86
C GLU A 217 -6.86 13.43 -7.75
N ARG A 218 -6.12 14.53 -7.97
CA ARG A 218 -6.62 15.91 -7.94
C ARG A 218 -7.25 16.33 -9.26
#